data_AF-A0A520C568-F1
#
_entry.id   AF-A0A520C568-F1
#
_cell.length_a   1.000
_cell.length_b   1.000
_cell.length_c   1.000
_cell.angle_alpha   90.00
_cell.angle_beta   90.00
_cell.angle_gamma   90.00
#
_symmetry.space_group_name_H-M   'P 1'
#
loop_
_entity.id
_entity.type
_entity.pdbx_description
1 polymer ?
#
loop_
_entity_poly.entity_id
_entity_poly.type
_entity_poly.pdbx_seq_one_letter_code
_entity_poly.pdbx_strand_id
1 'polypeptide(L)' 'FEIAGEDQKFYPAKAVITGSSVTVTAQEVKNPVAVRYAFKDFVVGDLFGNDGLPVSSFRTDNW' A
#
# COMPACT_ATOMS: atom_id res chain seq x y z
N PHE A 1 0.55 1.49 -4.45
CA PHE A 1 0.28 0.51 -3.39
C PHE A 1 0.00 -0.83 -4.03
N GLU A 2 0.33 -1.89 -3.32
CA GLU A 2 0.00 -3.26 -3.71
C GLU A 2 -0.60 -3.96 -2.51
N ILE A 3 -1.64 -4.76 -2.74
CA ILE A 3 -2.28 -5.53 -1.67
C ILE A 3 -2.36 -6.99 -2.07
N ALA A 4 -2.33 -7.86 -1.07
CA ALA A 4 -2.44 -9.29 -1.26
C ALA A 4 -3.48 -9.87 -0.31
N GLY A 5 -4.12 -10.94 -0.76
CA GLY A 5 -4.98 -11.75 0.08
C GLY A 5 -4.23 -12.95 0.65
N GLU A 6 -4.98 -13.93 1.15
CA GLU A 6 -4.43 -15.18 1.67
C GLU A 6 -3.63 -15.98 0.61
N ASP A 7 -3.84 -15.67 -0.67
CA ASP A 7 -3.12 -16.25 -1.79
C ASP A 7 -1.67 -15.76 -1.94
N GLN A 8 -1.26 -14.79 -1.12
CA GLN A 8 0.08 -14.20 -1.11
C GLN A 8 0.49 -13.60 -2.45
N LYS A 9 -0.48 -13.25 -3.30
CA LYS A 9 -0.23 -12.58 -4.58
C LYS A 9 -0.51 -11.11 -4.44
N PHE A 10 0.47 -10.29 -4.79
CA PHE A 10 0.32 -8.84 -4.76
C PHE A 10 -0.31 -8.34 -6.05
N TYR A 11 -1.41 -7.61 -5.89
CA TYR A 11 -2.14 -6.96 -6.96
C TYR A 11 -1.99 -5.44 -6.85
N PRO A 12 -1.93 -4.71 -7.97
CA PRO A 12 -1.97 -3.26 -7.96
C PRO A 12 -3.21 -2.76 -7.26
N ALA A 13 -3.04 -1.80 -6.34
CA ALA A 13 -4.15 -1.29 -5.54
C ALA A 13 -4.27 0.22 -5.66
N LYS A 14 -5.51 0.69 -5.66
CA LYS A 14 -5.84 2.11 -5.57
C LYS A 14 -5.77 2.54 -4.11
N ALA A 15 -5.07 3.63 -3.85
CA ALA A 15 -5.01 4.23 -2.51
C ALA A 15 -5.66 5.61 -2.52
N VAL A 16 -6.42 5.90 -1.46
CA VAL A 16 -7.05 7.19 -1.22
C VAL A 16 -6.73 7.62 0.21
N ILE A 17 -6.24 8.85 0.37
CA ILE A 17 -5.99 9.44 1.68
C ILE A 17 -7.30 10.02 2.20
N THR A 18 -7.73 9.57 3.37
CA THR A 18 -8.94 10.05 4.05
C THR A 18 -8.55 10.51 5.45
N GLY A 19 -8.35 11.82 5.61
CA GLY A 19 -7.84 12.40 6.86
C GLY A 19 -6.43 11.90 7.16
N SER A 20 -6.26 11.23 8.30
CA SER A 20 -4.97 10.66 8.75
C SER A 20 -4.75 9.20 8.32
N SER A 21 -5.65 8.62 7.52
CA SER A 21 -5.62 7.21 7.14
C SER A 21 -5.56 7.04 5.64
N VAL A 22 -4.89 5.98 5.17
CA VAL A 22 -4.86 5.60 3.75
C VAL A 22 -5.74 4.37 3.55
N THR A 23 -6.80 4.53 2.76
CA THR A 23 -7.65 3.42 2.35
C THR A 23 -7.10 2.82 1.06
N VAL A 24 -6.80 1.52 1.07
CA VAL A 24 -6.22 0.82 -0.07
C VAL A 24 -7.15 -0.29 -0.54
N THR A 25 -7.48 -0.33 -1.83
CA THR A 25 -8.42 -1.29 -2.41
C THR A 25 -7.93 -1.86 -3.74
N ALA A 26 -8.20 -3.15 -3.98
CA ALA A 26 -8.02 -3.82 -5.27
C ALA A 26 -9.23 -4.73 -5.51
N GLN A 27 -9.74 -4.78 -6.74
CA GLN A 27 -10.94 -5.58 -7.04
C GLN A 27 -10.64 -7.08 -7.01
N GLU A 28 -9.39 -7.44 -7.29
CA GLU A 28 -8.88 -8.80 -7.32
C GLU A 28 -8.73 -9.41 -5.92
N VAL A 29 -8.64 -8.59 -4.87
CA VAL A 29 -8.37 -9.02 -3.49
C VAL A 29 -9.60 -8.80 -2.61
N LYS A 30 -10.37 -9.86 -2.38
CA LYS A 30 -11.59 -9.81 -1.56
C LYS A 30 -11.29 -9.69 -0.06
N ASN A 31 -10.28 -10.42 0.41
CA ASN A 31 -9.87 -10.47 1.80
C ASN A 31 -8.40 -10.01 1.89
N PRO A 32 -8.12 -8.70 2.00
CA PRO A 32 -6.76 -8.20 2.07
C PRO A 32 -6.11 -8.57 3.41
N VAL A 33 -4.93 -9.18 3.36
CA VAL A 33 -4.14 -9.57 4.55
C VAL A 33 -2.80 -8.85 4.63
N ALA A 34 -2.30 -8.32 3.51
CA ALA A 34 -1.04 -7.59 3.47
C ALA A 34 -1.05 -6.42 2.48
N VAL A 35 -0.25 -5.39 2.78
CA VAL A 35 -0.09 -4.18 1.97
C VAL A 35 1.38 -3.85 1.83
N ARG A 36 1.77 -3.38 0.64
CA ARG A 36 3.08 -2.85 0.30
C ARG A 36 2.97 -1.45 -0.28
N TYR A 37 3.83 -0.55 0.20
CA TYR A 37 4.00 0.81 -0.31
C TYR A 37 5.43 0.99 -0.80
N ALA A 38 5.57 1.48 -2.04
CA ALA A 38 6.85 1.71 -2.70
C ALA A 38 7.84 0.53 -2.62
N PHE A 39 7.32 -0.71 -2.70
CA PHE A 39 8.11 -1.95 -2.64
C PHE A 39 8.53 -2.43 -4.04
N LYS A 40 9.12 -1.53 -4.83
CA LYS A 40 9.70 -1.79 -6.16
C LYS A 40 11.00 -1.04 -6.28
N ASP A 41 11.83 -1.43 -7.25
CA ASP A 41 13.14 -0.81 -7.51
C ASP A 41 13.05 0.71 -7.72
N PHE A 42 11.94 1.18 -8.31
CA PHE A 42 11.66 2.60 -8.47
C PHE A 42 10.15 2.88 -8.42
N VAL A 43 9.77 3.87 -7.60
CA VAL A 43 8.42 4.43 -7.50
C VAL A 43 8.54 5.93 -7.25
N VAL A 44 7.67 6.71 -7.89
CA VAL A 44 7.46 8.12 -7.52
C VAL A 44 6.59 8.14 -6.26
N GLY A 45 7.17 8.60 -5.16
CA GLY A 45 6.52 8.62 -3.84
C GLY A 45 5.66 9.87 -3.67
N ASP A 46 4.34 9.70 -3.77
CA ASP A 46 3.38 10.81 -3.63
C ASP A 46 2.65 10.82 -2.26
N LEU A 47 3.09 9.98 -1.32
CA LEU A 47 2.50 9.90 0.02
C LEU A 47 3.33 10.72 1.01
N PHE A 48 2.70 11.72 1.61
CA PHE A 48 3.30 12.58 2.61
C PHE A 48 2.56 12.43 3.94
N GLY A 49 3.32 12.39 5.03
CA GLY A 49 2.79 12.44 6.38
C GLY A 49 2.22 13.83 6.69
N ASN A 50 1.54 13.94 7.82
CA ASN A 50 0.99 15.22 8.29
C ASN A 50 2.09 16.22 8.73
N ASP A 51 3.31 15.73 8.92
CA ASP A 51 4.54 16.52 9.13
C ASP A 51 5.10 17.10 7.83
N GLY A 52 4.51 16.77 6.67
CA GLY A 52 4.98 17.18 5.36
C GLY A 52 6.18 16.37 4.86
N LEU A 53 6.58 15.32 5.58
CA LEU A 53 7.68 14.46 5.16
C LEU A 53 7.16 13.32 4.28
N PRO A 54 7.94 12.88 3.27
CA PRO A 54 7.58 11.73 2.46
C PRO A 54 7.58 10.47 3.34
N VAL A 55 6.55 9.65 3.16
CA VAL A 55 6.45 8.36 3.86
C VAL A 55 7.45 7.39 3.24
N SER A 56 8.23 6.71 4.09
CA SER A 56 9.18 5.68 3.64
C SER A 56 8.44 4.48 3.04
N SER A 57 9.14 3.71 2.20
CA SER A 57 8.62 2.42 1.74
C SER A 57 8.36 1.51 2.93
N PHE A 58 7.26 0.76 2.89
CA PHE A 58 6.91 -0.17 3.95
C PHE A 58 6.13 -1.36 3.42
N ARG A 59 6.12 -2.42 4.23
CA ARG A 59 5.33 -3.62 4.00
C ARG A 59 4.74 -4.13 5.32
N THR A 60 3.61 -4.81 5.25
CA THR A 60 2.97 -5.41 6.45
C THR A 60 3.04 -6.94 6.46
N ASP A 61 3.61 -7.55 5.41
CA ASP A 61 3.82 -8.98 5.32
C ASP A 61 5.14 -9.47 5.94
N ASN A 62 5.14 -10.75 6.36
CA ASN A 62 6.28 -11.47 6.94
C ASN A 62 6.84 -12.55 6.00
N TRP A 63 6.54 -12.45 4.72
CA TRP A 63 6.94 -13.43 3.70
C TRP A 63 7.89 -12.82 2.66
#